data_AF-A0A4Q5SI27-F1
#
_entry.id   AF-A0A4Q5SI27-F1
#
_cell.length_a   1.000
_cell.length_b   1.000
_cell.length_c   1.000
_cell.angle_alpha   90.00
_cell.angle_beta   90.00
_cell.angle_gamma   90.00
#
_symmetry.space_group_name_H-M   'P 1'
#
loop_
_entity.id
_entity.type
_entity.pdbx_description
1 polymer ?
#
loop_
_entity_poly.entity_id
_entity_poly.type
_entity_poly.pdbx_seq_one_letter_code
_entity_poly.pdbx_strand_id
1 'polypeptide(L)'
;MSTQTVLPELDNAKQLSADAIDEFREKGHTLVKGVLSADEIAIYRPVISSATERYNTEKRSMQDRDTYGKAFLQIMNLWRVDQDTKKYVFAKRFAKIAADLLGV
;
A
#
# COMPACT_ATOMS: atom_id res chain seq x y z
N MET A 1 -6.01 -22.00 -17.41
CA MET A 1 -5.70 -22.48 -16.05
C MET A 1 -5.38 -21.25 -15.21
N SER A 2 -6.28 -20.84 -14.32
CA SER A 2 -6.03 -19.69 -13.45
C SER A 2 -5.16 -20.15 -12.30
N THR A 3 -3.87 -19.88 -12.35
CA THR A 3 -2.97 -20.02 -11.21
C THR A 3 -3.45 -19.06 -10.13
N GLN A 4 -4.04 -19.61 -9.08
CA GLN A 4 -4.41 -18.85 -7.89
C GLN A 4 -3.10 -18.48 -7.19
N THR A 5 -2.58 -17.28 -7.47
CA THR A 5 -1.40 -16.76 -6.80
C THR A 5 -1.71 -16.62 -5.31
N VAL A 6 -1.10 -17.48 -4.49
CA VAL A 6 -1.21 -17.38 -3.04
C VAL A 6 -0.46 -16.12 -2.62
N LEU A 7 -1.18 -15.14 -2.08
CA LEU A 7 -0.57 -13.91 -1.57
C LEU A 7 0.01 -14.17 -0.18
N PRO A 8 1.23 -13.70 0.11
CA PRO A 8 1.82 -13.88 1.42
C PRO A 8 1.05 -13.06 2.45
N GLU A 9 0.72 -13.69 3.57
CA GLU A 9 0.14 -13.00 4.72
C GLU A 9 1.17 -12.03 5.31
N LEU A 10 0.72 -10.82 5.64
CA LEU A 10 1.55 -9.75 6.20
C LEU A 10 1.23 -9.53 7.67
N ASP A 11 1.13 -10.63 8.42
CA ASP A 11 0.59 -10.67 9.78
C ASP A 11 1.64 -10.56 10.89
N ASN A 12 2.89 -10.91 10.59
CA ASN A 12 4.00 -10.82 11.53
C ASN A 12 4.31 -9.35 11.87
N ALA A 13 4.52 -9.08 13.15
CA ALA A 13 4.90 -7.76 13.64
C ALA A 13 6.34 -7.41 13.26
N LYS A 14 6.60 -6.10 13.10
CA LYS A 14 7.94 -5.53 12.98
C LYS A 14 8.18 -4.62 14.18
N GLN A 15 9.22 -4.92 14.95
CA GLN A 15 9.63 -4.05 16.05
C GLN A 15 10.20 -2.73 15.51
N LEU A 16 9.77 -1.61 16.07
CA LEU A 16 10.33 -0.29 15.81
C LEU A 16 11.42 0.05 16.83
N SER A 17 12.40 0.86 16.43
CA SER A 17 13.34 1.44 17.38
C SER A 17 12.68 2.56 18.17
N ALA A 18 13.17 2.81 19.39
CA ALA A 18 12.75 3.96 20.18
C ALA A 18 12.97 5.28 19.40
N ASP A 19 14.13 5.42 18.75
CA ASP A 19 14.46 6.59 17.94
C ASP A 19 13.42 6.88 16.83
N ALA A 20 12.87 5.85 16.17
CA ALA A 20 11.86 6.06 15.14
C ALA A 20 10.51 6.52 15.73
N ILE A 21 10.16 6.00 16.90
CA ILE A 21 8.96 6.42 17.63
C ILE A 21 9.11 7.87 18.11
N ASP A 22 10.26 8.22 18.68
CA ASP A 22 10.53 9.56 19.18
C ASP A 22 10.61 10.57 18.03
N GLU A 23 11.27 10.23 16.92
CA GLU A 23 11.29 11.06 15.71
C GLU A 23 9.86 11.31 15.18
N PHE A 24 9.02 10.27 15.13
CA PHE A 24 7.63 10.42 14.71
C PHE A 24 6.84 11.35 15.63
N ARG A 25 7.02 11.25 16.95
CA ARG A 25 6.37 12.13 17.92
C ARG A 25 6.80 13.58 17.77
N GLU A 26 8.08 13.82 17.53
CA GLU A 26 8.63 15.17 17.37
C GLU A 26 8.29 15.80 16.02
N LYS A 27 8.36 15.03 14.93
CA LYS A 27 8.27 15.54 13.54
C LYS A 27 6.95 15.25 12.84
N GLY A 28 6.09 14.43 13.45
CA GLY A 28 4.85 13.92 12.84
C GLY A 28 5.07 12.88 11.73
N HIS A 29 6.30 12.43 11.49
CA HIS A 29 6.65 11.41 10.49
C HIS A 29 8.00 10.75 10.81
N THR A 30 8.20 9.52 10.34
CA THR A 30 9.51 8.80 10.38
C THR A 30 9.61 7.80 9.22
N LEU A 31 10.81 7.36 8.88
CA LEU A 31 11.07 6.35 7.85
C LEU A 31 11.32 4.97 8.47
N VAL A 32 10.39 4.03 8.24
CA VAL A 32 10.58 2.62 8.61
C VAL A 32 11.03 1.81 7.39
N LYS A 33 12.29 1.36 7.38
CA LYS A 33 12.85 0.55 6.29
C LYS A 33 12.55 -0.94 6.47
N GLY A 34 12.48 -1.67 5.35
CA GLY A 34 12.29 -3.12 5.35
C GLY A 34 10.98 -3.52 6.03
N VAL A 35 9.91 -2.78 5.78
CA VAL A 35 8.55 -3.17 6.19
C VAL A 35 8.11 -4.41 5.41
N LEU A 36 8.51 -4.52 4.15
CA LEU A 36 8.30 -5.69 3.29
C LEU A 36 9.65 -6.23 2.80
N SER A 37 9.70 -7.54 2.54
CA SER A 37 10.80 -8.16 1.82
C SER A 37 10.71 -7.90 0.31
N ALA A 38 11.81 -8.12 -0.42
CA ALA A 38 11.81 -8.00 -1.88
C ALA A 38 10.81 -8.98 -2.53
N ASP A 39 10.68 -10.19 -2.00
CA ASP A 39 9.76 -11.21 -2.51
C ASP A 39 8.29 -10.83 -2.27
N GLU A 40 7.96 -10.31 -1.08
CA GLU A 40 6.62 -9.82 -0.78
C GLU A 40 6.23 -8.67 -1.73
N ILE A 41 7.17 -7.74 -1.98
CA ILE A 41 6.98 -6.65 -2.95
C ILE A 41 6.76 -7.20 -4.36
N ALA A 42 7.57 -8.17 -4.78
CA ALA A 42 7.48 -8.77 -6.12
C ALA A 42 6.12 -9.44 -6.35
N ILE A 43 5.53 -10.04 -5.31
CA ILE A 43 4.21 -10.68 -5.39
C ILE A 43 3.07 -9.65 -5.39
N TYR A 44 3.09 -8.64 -4.51
CA TYR A 44 2.00 -7.67 -4.40
C TYR A 44 1.99 -6.61 -5.50
N ARG A 45 3.16 -6.28 -6.08
CA ARG A 45 3.27 -5.28 -7.16
C ARG A 45 2.32 -5.55 -8.35
N PRO A 46 2.36 -6.71 -9.02
CA PRO A 46 1.48 -6.97 -10.16
C PRO A 46 0.00 -7.02 -9.78
N VAL A 47 -0.33 -7.43 -8.55
CA VAL A 47 -1.71 -7.47 -8.04
C VAL A 47 -2.30 -6.06 -7.99
N ILE A 48 -1.60 -5.14 -7.33
CA ILE A 48 -2.06 -3.75 -7.17
C ILE A 48 -2.07 -3.03 -8.53
N SER A 49 -1.06 -3.24 -9.37
CA SER A 49 -1.01 -2.68 -10.73
C SER A 49 -2.19 -3.16 -11.57
N SER A 50 -2.49 -4.47 -11.57
CA SER A 50 -3.60 -5.04 -12.34
C SER A 50 -4.97 -4.56 -11.82
N ALA A 51 -5.12 -4.40 -10.51
CA ALA A 51 -6.34 -3.84 -9.92
C ALA A 51 -6.51 -2.37 -10.30
N THR A 52 -5.43 -1.58 -10.27
CA THR A 52 -5.42 -0.17 -10.66
C THR A 52 -5.84 0.01 -12.13
N GLU A 53 -5.30 -0.80 -13.04
CA GLU A 53 -5.67 -0.76 -14.46
C GLU A 53 -7.13 -1.17 -14.68
N ARG A 54 -7.59 -2.22 -13.99
CA ARG A 54 -8.95 -2.74 -14.11
C ARG A 54 -10.02 -1.75 -13.64
N TYR A 55 -9.76 -1.08 -12.53
CA TYR A 55 -10.68 -0.11 -11.93
C TYR A 55 -10.42 1.32 -12.38
N ASN A 56 -9.60 1.52 -13.41
CA ASN A 56 -9.42 2.81 -14.02
C ASN A 56 -10.69 3.26 -14.77
N THR A 57 -11.40 4.23 -14.19
CA THR A 57 -12.58 4.86 -14.79
C THR A 57 -12.26 6.14 -15.56
N GLU A 58 -11.00 6.56 -15.65
CA GLU A 58 -10.59 7.73 -16.42
C GLU A 58 -10.61 7.42 -17.92
N LYS A 59 -11.69 7.85 -18.57
CA LYS A 59 -11.95 7.64 -20.01
C LYS A 59 -11.64 8.86 -20.87
N ARG A 60 -11.34 10.02 -20.28
CA ARG A 60 -11.01 11.24 -21.04
C ARG A 60 -9.70 11.07 -21.79
N SER A 61 -9.61 11.70 -22.96
CA SER A 61 -8.36 11.73 -23.72
C SER A 61 -7.31 12.51 -22.93
N MET A 62 -6.02 12.23 -23.15
CA MET A 62 -4.93 12.93 -22.45
C MET A 62 -5.03 14.45 -22.60
N GLN A 63 -5.57 14.95 -23.73
CA GLN A 63 -5.70 16.36 -24.04
C GLN A 63 -6.69 17.07 -23.09
N ASP A 64 -7.76 16.37 -22.71
CA ASP A 64 -8.88 16.85 -21.90
C ASP A 64 -8.63 16.71 -20.38
N ARG A 65 -7.46 16.19 -20.01
CA ARG A 65 -7.03 16.07 -18.62
C ARG A 65 -6.33 17.35 -18.19
N ASP A 66 -6.50 17.72 -16.93
CA ASP A 66 -5.74 18.80 -16.30
C ASP A 66 -4.26 18.37 -16.14
N THR A 67 -3.40 19.31 -15.74
CA THR A 67 -1.96 19.06 -15.58
C THR A 67 -1.67 17.87 -14.64
N TYR A 68 -2.52 17.66 -13.63
CA TYR A 68 -2.37 16.59 -12.66
C TYR A 68 -2.87 15.24 -13.20
N GLY A 69 -4.04 15.19 -13.84
CA GLY A 69 -4.60 13.99 -14.47
C GLY A 69 -3.86 13.53 -15.72
N LYS A 70 -3.05 14.41 -16.33
CA LYS A 70 -2.06 14.05 -17.36
C LYS A 70 -0.87 13.28 -16.79
N ALA A 71 -0.44 13.60 -15.56
CA ALA A 71 0.75 13.05 -14.95
C ALA A 71 0.46 11.83 -14.05
N PHE A 72 -0.70 11.78 -13.40
CA PHE A 72 -1.03 10.76 -12.43
C PHE A 72 -2.42 10.18 -12.62
N LEU A 73 -2.49 8.85 -12.66
CA LEU A 73 -3.73 8.12 -12.59
C LEU A 73 -4.04 7.82 -11.12
N GLN A 74 -5.16 8.35 -10.60
CA GLN A 74 -5.57 8.14 -9.22
C GLN A 74 -6.84 7.29 -9.14
N ILE A 75 -6.75 6.16 -8.43
CA ILE A 75 -7.88 5.27 -8.18
C ILE A 75 -8.08 5.26 -6.66
N MET A 76 -9.12 5.95 -6.20
CA MET A 76 -9.41 6.05 -4.79
C MET A 76 -10.05 4.76 -4.26
N ASN A 77 -9.70 4.38 -3.03
CA ASN A 77 -10.33 3.29 -2.29
C ASN A 77 -10.32 1.93 -3.01
N LEU A 78 -9.24 1.61 -3.71
CA LEU A 78 -9.09 0.34 -4.46
C LEU A 78 -9.38 -0.91 -3.61
N TRP A 79 -9.02 -0.89 -2.32
CA TRP A 79 -9.31 -1.97 -1.36
C TRP A 79 -10.80 -2.29 -1.17
N ARG A 80 -11.71 -1.37 -1.51
CA ARG A 80 -13.16 -1.60 -1.41
C ARG A 80 -13.68 -2.48 -2.54
N VAL A 81 -12.98 -2.52 -3.67
CA VAL A 81 -13.41 -3.20 -4.89
C VAL A 81 -12.50 -4.35 -5.30
N ASP A 82 -11.29 -4.45 -4.73
CA ASP A 82 -10.35 -5.53 -5.00
C ASP A 82 -9.92 -6.24 -3.71
N GLN A 83 -10.32 -7.51 -3.54
CA GLN A 83 -10.08 -8.27 -2.31
C GLN A 83 -8.60 -8.58 -2.05
N ASP A 84 -7.82 -8.72 -3.12
CA ASP A 84 -6.40 -9.02 -3.00
C ASP A 84 -5.60 -7.76 -2.62
N THR A 85 -5.95 -6.60 -3.19
CA THR A 85 -5.47 -5.30 -2.73
C THR A 85 -5.90 -5.03 -1.28
N LYS A 86 -7.11 -5.47 -0.89
CA LYS A 86 -7.58 -5.32 0.50
C LYS A 86 -6.67 -6.07 1.50
N LYS A 87 -6.21 -7.27 1.18
CA LYS A 87 -5.26 -8.02 2.03
C LYS A 87 -3.98 -7.21 2.29
N TYR A 88 -3.46 -6.53 1.27
CA TYR A 88 -2.30 -5.64 1.43
C TYR A 88 -2.60 -4.45 2.35
N VAL A 89 -3.72 -3.75 2.11
CA VAL A 89 -4.09 -2.55 2.90
C VAL A 89 -4.40 -2.89 4.36
N PHE A 90 -4.96 -4.08 4.62
CA PHE A 90 -5.37 -4.54 5.95
C PHE A 90 -4.29 -5.38 6.68
N ALA A 91 -3.06 -5.40 6.16
CA ALA A 91 -1.95 -6.12 6.75
C ALA A 91 -1.76 -5.75 8.24
N LYS A 92 -1.79 -6.76 9.13
CA LYS A 92 -1.60 -6.52 10.58
C LYS A 92 -0.22 -5.94 10.89
N ARG A 93 0.81 -6.27 10.10
CA ARG A 93 2.15 -5.67 10.20
C ARG A 93 2.08 -4.14 10.08
N PHE A 94 1.32 -3.61 9.13
CA PHE A 94 1.20 -2.15 8.94
C PHE A 94 0.39 -1.52 10.07
N ALA A 95 -0.72 -2.15 10.45
CA ALA A 95 -1.53 -1.69 11.56
C ALA A 95 -0.74 -1.63 12.88
N LYS A 96 0.10 -2.64 13.16
CA LYS A 96 0.96 -2.67 14.34
C LYS A 96 2.01 -1.57 14.32
N ILE A 97 2.64 -1.31 13.18
CA ILE A 97 3.59 -0.20 13.03
C ILE A 97 2.89 1.14 13.31
N ALA A 98 1.70 1.34 12.76
CA ALA A 98 0.93 2.56 13.01
C ALA A 98 0.53 2.69 14.49
N ALA A 99 0.07 1.60 15.11
CA ALA A 99 -0.27 1.56 16.53
C ALA A 99 0.92 1.90 17.43
N ASP A 100 2.10 1.34 17.14
CA ASP A 100 3.33 1.62 17.89
C ASP A 100 3.76 3.09 17.77
N LEU A 101 3.66 3.68 16.58
CA LEU A 101 3.97 5.09 16.35
C LEU A 101 2.97 6.03 17.05
N LEU A 102 1.68 5.65 17.06
CA LEU A 102 0.61 6.43 17.67
C LEU A 102 0.47 6.19 19.18
N GLY A 103 1.05 5.11 19.72
CA GLY A 103 0.98 4.73 21.12
C GLY A 103 -0.38 4.19 21.57
N VAL A 104 -1.08 3.42 20.71
CA VAL A 104 -2.41 2.83 20.97
C VAL A 104 -2.42 1.31 20.95
#